data_AF-A0A317J0I0-F1
#
_entry.id   AF-A0A317J0I0-F1
#
_cell.length_a   1.000
_cell.length_b   1.000
_cell.length_c   1.000
_cell.angle_alpha   90.00
_cell.angle_beta   90.00
_cell.angle_gamma   90.00
#
_symmetry.space_group_name_H-M   'P 1'
#
loop_
_entity.id
_entity.type
_entity.pdbx_description
1 polymer ?
#
loop_
_entity_poly.entity_id
_entity_poly.type
_entity_poly.pdbx_seq_one_letter_code
_entity_poly.pdbx_strand_id
1 'polypeptide(L)'
;MPSPLARASRVDYRDPLITLSLVCHSADRTAVDAHGLLDEVGGLAMPKTAELMSGFLARSPEQRNIRSHWGYDEVSTDAGLGFIGWGFEPYQPSYDLKALAVESRSILAADRYRADSVRVATEIAEAWFAPETPDQQERLRNVLQCVKGAATISGKLRPEHHPRNDVQQFTIFLAECSNENDSAFLESLGTGNSPRHAVIGANEGPSFALAVARSFMAGVESYETQEMIERFKLPLVQLLRRGHRLTQ
;
A
#
# COMPACT_ATOMS: atom_id res chain seq x y z
N MET A 1 5.99 -5.99 36.29
CA MET A 1 6.46 -5.46 35.00
C MET A 1 7.08 -6.61 34.21
N PRO A 2 6.80 -6.78 32.91
CA PRO A 2 7.47 -7.81 32.11
C PRO A 2 8.97 -7.51 32.05
N SER A 3 9.81 -8.55 32.11
CA SER A 3 11.26 -8.38 32.11
C SER A 3 11.75 -7.74 30.80
N PRO A 4 12.84 -6.95 30.82
CA PRO A 4 13.44 -6.38 29.60
C PRO A 4 13.77 -7.45 28.54
N LEU A 5 14.11 -8.66 28.98
CA LEU A 5 14.40 -9.82 28.11
C LEU A 5 13.16 -10.31 27.33
N ALA A 6 11.95 -10.18 27.89
CA ALA A 6 10.72 -10.51 27.18
C ALA A 6 10.35 -9.50 26.08
N ARG A 7 10.97 -8.31 26.07
CA ARG A 7 10.79 -7.29 25.01
C ARG A 7 11.80 -7.48 23.87
N ALA A 8 13.03 -7.91 24.16
CA ALA A 8 14.07 -8.11 23.16
C ALA A 8 13.79 -9.30 22.20
N SER A 9 13.03 -10.31 22.63
CA SER A 9 12.61 -11.44 21.80
C SER A 9 11.49 -11.12 20.80
N ARG A 10 11.00 -9.88 20.76
CA ARG A 10 9.90 -9.44 19.88
C ARG A 10 10.34 -8.60 18.68
N VAL A 11 11.61 -8.19 18.64
CA VAL A 11 12.12 -7.32 17.55
C VAL A 11 12.79 -8.22 16.52
N ASP A 12 12.24 -8.23 15.32
CA ASP A 12 12.85 -8.92 14.19
C ASP A 12 14.16 -8.21 13.83
N TYR A 13 15.22 -8.94 13.47
CA TYR A 13 16.50 -8.31 13.12
C TYR A 13 16.39 -7.37 11.90
N ARG A 14 15.33 -7.50 11.09
CA ARG A 14 15.01 -6.63 9.97
C ARG A 14 14.46 -5.27 10.39
N ASP A 15 13.77 -5.19 11.52
CA ASP A 15 13.18 -3.94 12.04
C ASP A 15 14.22 -2.83 12.24
N PRO A 16 15.36 -3.06 12.93
CA PRO A 16 16.39 -2.03 13.05
C PRO A 16 17.03 -1.74 11.69
N LEU A 17 17.20 -2.71 10.80
CA LEU A 17 17.82 -2.48 9.49
C LEU A 17 16.97 -1.59 8.58
N ILE A 18 15.65 -1.77 8.58
CA ILE A 18 14.70 -0.88 7.89
C ILE A 18 14.77 0.52 8.51
N THR A 19 14.79 0.61 9.84
CA THR A 19 14.86 1.90 10.53
C THR A 19 16.13 2.66 10.16
N LEU A 20 17.27 1.96 10.13
CA LEU A 20 18.57 2.52 9.76
C LEU A 20 18.58 3.02 8.31
N SER A 21 17.95 2.31 7.37
CA SER A 21 17.88 2.78 5.98
C SER A 21 17.09 4.07 5.83
N LEU A 22 15.95 4.19 6.51
CA LEU A 22 15.16 5.42 6.52
C LEU A 22 15.91 6.58 7.18
N VAL A 23 16.56 6.35 8.31
CA VAL A 23 17.36 7.38 9.01
C VAL A 23 18.55 7.83 8.16
N CYS A 24 19.31 6.90 7.58
CA CYS A 24 20.42 7.24 6.67
C CYS A 24 19.93 8.07 5.50
N HIS A 25 18.86 7.62 4.84
CA HIS A 25 18.27 8.34 3.72
C HIS A 25 17.84 9.76 4.11
N SER A 26 17.16 9.93 5.24
CA SER A 26 16.78 11.25 5.74
C SER A 26 17.99 12.14 6.09
N ALA A 27 19.03 11.58 6.70
CA ALA A 27 20.25 12.30 7.02
C ALA A 27 20.98 12.77 5.75
N ASP A 28 21.11 11.91 4.73
CA ASP A 28 21.67 12.25 3.43
C ASP A 28 20.88 13.38 2.76
N ARG A 29 19.54 13.34 2.82
CA ARG A 29 18.65 14.38 2.27
C ARG A 29 18.79 15.73 2.99
N THR A 30 19.25 15.72 4.24
CA THR A 30 19.41 16.91 5.08
C THR A 30 20.87 17.33 5.26
N ALA A 31 21.80 16.73 4.52
CA ALA A 31 23.25 16.95 4.62
C ALA A 31 23.81 16.74 6.04
N VAL A 32 23.17 15.86 6.82
CA VAL A 32 23.63 15.43 8.13
C VAL A 32 24.51 14.20 7.95
N ASP A 33 25.63 14.12 8.69
CA ASP A 33 26.52 12.96 8.65
C ASP A 33 25.87 11.72 9.30
N ALA A 34 25.18 10.95 8.47
CA ALA A 34 24.52 9.71 8.89
C ALA A 34 25.51 8.68 9.47
N HIS A 35 26.72 8.62 8.91
CA HIS A 35 27.72 7.64 9.34
C HIS A 35 28.21 7.96 10.74
N GLY A 36 28.61 9.21 11.00
CA GLY A 36 29.04 9.64 12.32
C GLY A 36 27.96 9.45 13.38
N LEU A 37 26.71 9.83 13.08
CA LEU A 37 25.59 9.65 14.00
C LEU A 37 25.32 8.18 14.34
N LEU A 38 25.30 7.31 13.33
CA LEU A 38 25.01 5.90 13.55
C LEU A 38 26.19 5.16 14.21
N ASP A 39 27.43 5.59 14.01
CA ASP A 39 28.59 5.06 14.72
C ASP A 39 28.54 5.43 16.21
N GLU A 40 28.25 6.70 16.53
CA GLU A 40 28.08 7.18 17.91
C GLU A 40 26.95 6.42 18.64
N VAL A 41 25.77 6.32 18.01
CA VAL A 41 24.63 5.58 18.58
C VAL A 41 24.96 4.08 18.69
N GLY A 42 25.71 3.52 17.74
CA GLY A 42 26.19 2.14 17.79
C GLY A 42 27.05 1.87 19.03
N GLY A 43 27.91 2.82 19.43
CA GLY A 43 28.73 2.74 20.63
C GLY A 43 27.94 2.70 21.95
N LEU A 44 26.68 3.17 21.94
CA LEU A 44 25.77 3.16 23.09
C LEU A 44 24.79 1.97 23.08
N ALA A 45 24.71 1.25 21.96
CA ALA A 45 23.74 0.18 21.76
C ALA A 45 24.17 -1.15 22.41
N MET A 46 23.21 -2.05 22.61
CA MET A 46 23.52 -3.44 22.98
C MET A 46 24.36 -4.12 21.87
N PRO A 47 25.25 -5.08 22.19
CA PRO A 47 26.20 -5.63 21.23
C PRO A 47 25.59 -6.09 19.89
N LYS A 48 24.45 -6.77 19.94
CA LYS A 48 23.76 -7.26 18.72
C LYS A 48 23.19 -6.12 17.86
N THR A 49 22.71 -5.05 18.50
CA THR A 49 22.20 -3.87 17.77
C THR A 49 23.37 -3.08 17.17
N ALA A 50 24.46 -2.92 17.91
CA ALA A 50 25.69 -2.32 17.40
C ALA A 50 26.22 -3.09 16.18
N GLU A 51 26.27 -4.42 16.23
CA GLU A 51 26.66 -5.27 15.10
C GLU A 51 25.77 -5.04 13.86
N LEU A 52 24.45 -4.96 14.05
CA LEU A 52 23.52 -4.67 12.95
C LEU A 52 23.74 -3.26 12.37
N MET A 53 24.04 -2.27 13.20
CA MET A 53 24.33 -0.89 12.77
C MET A 53 25.63 -0.81 11.98
N SER A 54 26.73 -1.34 12.53
CA SER A 54 28.02 -1.39 11.82
C SER A 54 27.92 -2.21 10.53
N GLY A 55 27.22 -3.34 10.56
CA GLY A 55 26.96 -4.16 9.38
C GLY A 55 26.11 -3.45 8.33
N PHE A 56 25.16 -2.60 8.75
CA PHE A 56 24.40 -1.74 7.84
C PHE A 56 25.29 -0.67 7.19
N LEU A 57 26.11 0.04 7.98
CA LEU A 57 27.01 1.09 7.48
C LEU A 57 28.07 0.57 6.50
N ALA A 58 28.49 -0.67 6.66
CA ALA A 58 29.44 -1.33 5.76
C ALA A 58 28.86 -1.70 4.39
N ARG A 59 27.53 -1.56 4.19
CA ARG A 59 26.87 -1.86 2.91
C ARG A 59 27.15 -0.79 1.85
N SER A 60 27.12 -1.22 0.59
CA SER A 60 27.22 -0.28 -0.53
C SER A 60 26.06 0.73 -0.52
N PRO A 61 26.21 1.91 -1.15
CA PRO A 61 25.12 2.87 -1.27
C PRO A 61 23.85 2.26 -1.88
N GLU A 62 24.00 1.38 -2.86
CA GLU A 62 22.90 0.65 -3.49
C GLU A 62 22.16 -0.24 -2.48
N GLN A 63 22.89 -0.99 -1.66
CA GLN A 63 22.31 -1.85 -0.62
C GLN A 63 21.66 -1.07 0.53
N ARG A 64 21.96 0.23 0.65
CA ARG A 64 21.34 1.14 1.63
C ARG A 64 20.16 1.92 1.03
N ASN A 65 19.97 1.87 -0.28
CA ASN A 65 18.90 2.57 -0.97
C ASN A 65 17.52 2.07 -0.50
N ILE A 66 16.70 2.99 0.02
CA ILE A 66 15.41 2.66 0.63
C ILE A 66 14.44 1.99 -0.35
N ARG A 67 14.55 2.31 -1.65
CA ARG A 67 13.65 1.79 -2.68
C ARG A 67 14.05 0.41 -3.14
N SER A 68 15.29 0.24 -3.58
CA SER A 68 15.72 -1.03 -4.19
C SER A 68 15.93 -2.16 -3.18
N HIS A 69 16.24 -1.85 -1.92
CA HIS A 69 16.58 -2.87 -0.91
C HIS A 69 15.65 -2.92 0.30
N TRP A 70 14.92 -1.83 0.60
CA TRP A 70 14.13 -1.73 1.84
C TRP A 70 12.63 -1.56 1.61
N GLY A 71 12.19 -1.44 0.35
CA GLY A 71 10.77 -1.42 0.01
C GLY A 71 10.06 -0.13 0.43
N TYR A 72 10.75 1.01 0.36
CA TYR A 72 10.17 2.33 0.60
C TYR A 72 10.56 3.33 -0.48
N ASP A 73 9.71 4.31 -0.68
CA ASP A 73 9.98 5.44 -1.54
C ASP A 73 9.56 6.75 -0.86
N GLU A 74 10.04 7.88 -1.38
CA GLU A 74 9.59 9.19 -0.93
C GLU A 74 8.21 9.53 -1.51
N VAL A 75 7.40 10.22 -0.72
CA VAL A 75 6.13 10.82 -1.14
C VAL A 75 5.97 12.20 -0.50
N SER A 76 5.52 13.18 -1.27
CA SER A 76 5.19 14.51 -0.76
C SER A 76 3.79 14.50 -0.18
N THR A 77 3.63 15.09 1.00
CA THR A 77 2.34 15.24 1.69
C THR A 77 2.18 16.68 2.19
N ASP A 78 0.99 17.05 2.64
CA ASP A 78 0.74 18.37 3.25
C ASP A 78 1.59 18.61 4.51
N ALA A 79 2.02 17.54 5.18
CA ALA A 79 2.91 17.60 6.35
C ALA A 79 4.41 17.64 5.98
N GLY A 80 4.73 17.67 4.67
CA GLY A 80 6.08 17.58 4.15
C GLY A 80 6.38 16.21 3.54
N LEU A 81 7.68 15.93 3.37
CA LEU A 81 8.17 14.69 2.77
C LEU A 81 7.98 13.52 3.74
N GLY A 82 7.39 12.44 3.27
CA GLY A 82 7.22 11.19 3.99
C GLY A 82 7.71 9.99 3.19
N PHE A 83 7.48 8.81 3.75
CA PHE A 83 7.76 7.54 3.10
C PHE A 83 6.48 6.79 2.75
N ILE A 84 6.49 6.12 1.60
CA ILE A 84 5.44 5.22 1.13
C ILE A 84 6.04 3.85 0.87
N GLY A 85 5.29 2.77 1.11
CA GLY A 85 5.79 1.43 0.82
C GLY A 85 5.95 1.20 -0.69
N TRP A 86 6.91 0.36 -1.06
CA TRP A 86 7.22 -0.03 -2.43
C TRP A 86 7.00 -1.54 -2.59
N GLY A 87 6.23 -1.94 -3.59
CA GLY A 87 5.85 -3.34 -3.85
C GLY A 87 6.74 -4.06 -4.88
N PHE A 88 7.69 -3.36 -5.51
CA PHE A 88 8.65 -3.87 -6.49
C PHE A 88 8.11 -4.25 -7.88
N GLU A 89 6.83 -3.99 -8.17
CA GLU A 89 6.29 -4.12 -9.52
C GLU A 89 6.77 -2.99 -10.45
N PRO A 90 6.72 -3.19 -11.78
CA PRO A 90 6.91 -2.11 -12.75
C PRO A 90 6.02 -0.90 -12.43
N TYR A 91 6.61 0.30 -12.44
CA TYR A 91 5.94 1.52 -12.01
C TYR A 91 6.39 2.73 -12.82
N GLN A 92 5.60 3.06 -13.84
CA GLN A 92 5.75 4.19 -14.75
C GLN A 92 4.39 4.87 -15.03
N PRO A 93 3.60 5.23 -13.99
CA PRO A 93 2.37 5.97 -14.20
C PRO A 93 2.67 7.36 -14.79
N SER A 94 1.77 7.87 -15.61
CA SER A 94 1.79 9.24 -16.14
C SER A 94 1.29 10.28 -15.14
N TYR A 95 0.60 9.85 -14.07
CA TYR A 95 0.14 10.72 -12.98
C TYR A 95 0.74 10.33 -11.62
N ASP A 96 0.66 11.25 -10.65
CA ASP A 96 1.17 11.03 -9.30
C ASP A 96 0.27 10.08 -8.50
N LEU A 97 0.41 8.79 -8.80
CA LEU A 97 -0.32 7.72 -8.13
C LEU A 97 0.10 7.56 -6.65
N LYS A 98 1.27 8.07 -6.24
CA LYS A 98 1.65 8.10 -4.81
C LYS A 98 0.79 9.09 -4.03
N ALA A 99 0.63 10.31 -4.57
CA ALA A 99 -0.23 11.31 -3.96
C ALA A 99 -1.67 10.80 -3.83
N LEU A 100 -2.21 10.20 -4.88
CA LEU A 100 -3.55 9.58 -4.85
C LEU A 100 -3.66 8.45 -3.82
N ALA A 101 -2.64 7.59 -3.72
CA ALA A 101 -2.62 6.52 -2.73
C ALA A 101 -2.63 7.06 -1.30
N VAL A 102 -1.86 8.12 -1.01
CA VAL A 102 -1.87 8.78 0.30
C VAL A 102 -3.22 9.45 0.57
N GLU A 103 -3.78 10.15 -0.42
CA GLU A 103 -5.06 10.84 -0.30
C GLU A 103 -6.22 9.87 -0.03
N SER A 104 -6.19 8.67 -0.63
CA SER A 104 -7.22 7.64 -0.42
C SER A 104 -7.39 7.22 1.04
N ARG A 105 -6.38 7.47 1.91
CA ARG A 105 -6.49 7.24 3.36
C ARG A 105 -7.64 8.06 3.97
N SER A 106 -7.93 9.23 3.42
CA SER A 106 -9.05 10.08 3.86
C SER A 106 -10.40 9.42 3.63
N ILE A 107 -10.55 8.63 2.55
CA ILE A 107 -11.77 7.87 2.25
C ILE A 107 -12.01 6.84 3.35
N LEU A 108 -10.98 6.09 3.75
CA LEU A 108 -11.08 5.12 4.84
C LEU A 108 -11.31 5.79 6.19
N ALA A 109 -10.61 6.90 6.45
CA ALA A 109 -10.69 7.63 7.72
C ALA A 109 -12.04 8.33 7.94
N ALA A 110 -12.70 8.77 6.86
CA ALA A 110 -14.05 9.34 6.90
C ALA A 110 -15.14 8.29 7.16
N ASP A 111 -14.81 7.00 7.04
CA ASP A 111 -15.72 5.88 7.25
C ASP A 111 -15.30 5.04 8.48
N ARG A 112 -15.55 3.73 8.45
CA ARG A 112 -15.44 2.78 9.57
C ARG A 112 -14.05 2.15 9.69
N TYR A 113 -13.12 2.59 8.85
CA TYR A 113 -11.82 1.98 8.68
C TYR A 113 -10.70 2.90 9.17
N ARG A 114 -9.53 2.30 9.37
CA ARG A 114 -8.27 3.02 9.55
C ARG A 114 -7.26 2.41 8.59
N ALA A 115 -6.73 3.22 7.69
CA ALA A 115 -5.63 2.81 6.82
C ALA A 115 -4.45 2.31 7.69
N ASP A 116 -3.93 1.13 7.39
CA ASP A 116 -2.82 0.51 8.11
C ASP A 116 -1.55 0.41 7.25
N SER A 117 -1.69 0.38 5.93
CA SER A 117 -0.59 0.34 4.99
C SER A 117 -0.97 1.01 3.67
N VAL A 118 0.00 1.71 3.08
CA VAL A 118 -0.10 2.31 1.75
C VAL A 118 1.16 1.95 0.99
N ARG A 119 1.00 1.34 -0.17
CA ARG A 119 2.09 0.89 -1.02
C ARG A 119 1.82 1.27 -2.47
N VAL A 120 2.88 1.59 -3.21
CA VAL A 120 2.88 1.74 -4.67
C VAL A 120 3.77 0.68 -5.30
N ALA A 121 3.78 0.59 -6.62
CA ALA A 121 4.48 -0.47 -7.35
C ALA A 121 3.99 -1.84 -6.87
N THR A 122 2.68 -1.99 -6.75
CA THR A 122 2.01 -3.25 -6.41
C THR A 122 1.30 -3.81 -7.64
N GLU A 123 0.68 -4.99 -7.48
CA GLU A 123 -0.21 -5.60 -8.47
C GLU A 123 -1.66 -5.65 -7.98
N ILE A 124 -2.59 -5.78 -8.92
CA ILE A 124 -3.99 -6.13 -8.62
C ILE A 124 -4.18 -7.60 -8.98
N ALA A 125 -4.47 -8.44 -7.99
CA ALA A 125 -4.64 -9.86 -8.23
C ALA A 125 -5.93 -10.16 -9.02
N GLU A 126 -5.84 -11.09 -10.00
CA GLU A 126 -6.96 -11.57 -10.81
C GLU A 126 -8.14 -12.09 -9.97
N ALA A 127 -7.85 -12.62 -8.78
CA ALA A 127 -8.83 -13.25 -7.88
C ALA A 127 -9.92 -12.30 -7.35
N TRP A 128 -9.79 -10.98 -7.57
CA TRP A 128 -10.78 -9.98 -7.20
C TRP A 128 -11.81 -9.69 -8.29
N PHE A 129 -11.65 -10.29 -9.46
CA PHE A 129 -12.55 -10.10 -10.60
C PHE A 129 -13.36 -11.37 -10.86
N ALA A 130 -14.53 -11.19 -11.47
CA ALA A 130 -15.43 -12.28 -11.83
C ALA A 130 -15.67 -12.33 -13.35
N PRO A 131 -14.67 -12.75 -14.16
CA PRO A 131 -14.90 -12.98 -15.59
C PRO A 131 -15.87 -14.15 -15.79
N GLU A 132 -16.83 -13.97 -16.68
CA GLU A 132 -17.88 -14.95 -17.00
C GLU A 132 -17.48 -15.88 -18.15
N THR A 133 -16.52 -15.45 -18.99
CA THR A 133 -16.08 -16.19 -20.17
C THR A 133 -14.56 -16.36 -20.22
N PRO A 134 -14.06 -17.41 -20.92
CA PRO A 134 -12.62 -17.56 -21.17
C PRO A 134 -11.99 -16.34 -21.85
N ASP A 135 -12.68 -15.70 -22.79
CA ASP A 135 -12.21 -14.51 -23.49
C ASP A 135 -12.07 -13.31 -22.53
N GLN A 136 -13.03 -13.13 -21.61
CA GLN A 136 -12.93 -12.11 -20.56
C GLN A 136 -11.77 -12.40 -19.61
N GLN A 137 -11.56 -13.67 -19.25
CA GLN A 137 -10.45 -14.09 -18.40
C GLN A 137 -9.10 -13.83 -19.07
N GLU A 138 -8.95 -14.13 -20.37
CA GLU A 138 -7.73 -13.82 -21.12
C GLU A 138 -7.50 -12.32 -21.24
N ARG A 139 -8.55 -11.57 -21.58
CA ARG A 139 -8.49 -10.10 -21.64
C ARG A 139 -8.10 -9.49 -20.29
N LEU A 140 -8.62 -10.00 -19.17
CA LEU A 140 -8.25 -9.56 -17.83
C LEU A 140 -6.75 -9.68 -17.58
N ARG A 141 -6.14 -10.83 -17.91
CA ARG A 141 -4.68 -11.02 -17.73
C ARG A 141 -3.89 -10.02 -18.57
N ASN A 142 -4.29 -9.85 -19.83
CA ASN A 142 -3.64 -8.91 -20.75
C ASN A 142 -3.71 -7.47 -20.23
N VAL A 143 -4.89 -7.05 -19.75
CA VAL A 143 -5.08 -5.71 -19.19
C VAL A 143 -4.23 -5.50 -17.93
N LEU A 144 -4.22 -6.45 -17.00
CA LEU A 144 -3.42 -6.35 -15.77
C LEU A 144 -1.91 -6.32 -16.03
N GLN A 145 -1.43 -7.04 -17.05
CA GLN A 145 -0.02 -7.00 -17.48
C GLN A 145 0.38 -5.65 -18.13
N CYS A 146 -0.59 -4.90 -18.64
CA CYS A 146 -0.38 -3.60 -19.30
C CYS A 146 -0.71 -2.41 -18.39
N VAL A 147 -0.93 -2.62 -17.09
CA VAL A 147 -1.02 -1.55 -16.10
C VAL A 147 0.33 -0.85 -15.98
N LYS A 148 0.34 0.48 -16.08
CA LYS A 148 1.59 1.26 -16.01
C LYS A 148 2.12 1.40 -14.58
N GLY A 149 1.23 1.28 -13.59
CA GLY A 149 1.57 1.24 -12.19
C GLY A 149 0.32 1.07 -11.35
N ALA A 150 0.46 0.40 -10.19
CA ALA A 150 -0.61 0.27 -9.23
C ALA A 150 -0.19 0.67 -7.81
N ALA A 151 -1.20 0.90 -6.98
CA ALA A 151 -1.08 1.14 -5.56
C ALA A 151 -2.09 0.30 -4.78
N THR A 152 -1.73 -0.03 -3.55
CA THR A 152 -2.58 -0.80 -2.63
C THR A 152 -2.62 -0.09 -1.28
N ILE A 153 -3.84 0.13 -0.81
CA ILE A 153 -4.14 0.80 0.45
C ILE A 153 -4.96 -0.17 1.28
N SER A 154 -4.38 -0.72 2.34
CA SER A 154 -5.10 -1.61 3.25
C SER A 154 -5.62 -0.82 4.45
N GLY A 155 -6.76 -1.26 4.96
CA GLY A 155 -7.44 -0.70 6.10
C GLY A 155 -7.96 -1.79 7.01
N LYS A 156 -7.91 -1.51 8.30
CA LYS A 156 -8.52 -2.34 9.35
C LYS A 156 -9.83 -1.72 9.78
N LEU A 157 -10.84 -2.56 9.98
CA LEU A 157 -12.10 -2.14 10.57
C LEU A 157 -11.84 -1.66 12.00
N ARG A 158 -12.48 -0.57 12.42
CA ARG A 158 -12.29 -0.08 13.79
C ARG A 158 -13.02 -0.97 14.80
N PRO A 159 -12.49 -1.13 16.03
CA PRO A 159 -13.04 -2.05 17.01
C PRO A 159 -14.51 -1.81 17.40
N GLU A 160 -14.97 -0.57 17.33
CA GLU A 160 -16.35 -0.16 17.65
C GLU A 160 -17.41 -0.67 16.67
N HIS A 161 -17.01 -1.18 15.49
CA HIS A 161 -17.96 -1.60 14.45
C HIS A 161 -18.21 -3.11 14.38
N HIS A 162 -17.29 -3.94 14.88
CA HIS A 162 -17.46 -5.40 14.85
C HIS A 162 -16.59 -6.11 15.90
N PRO A 163 -17.12 -7.13 16.63
CA PRO A 163 -16.36 -7.86 17.65
C PRO A 163 -15.16 -8.63 17.07
N ARG A 164 -15.21 -8.98 15.78
CA ARG A 164 -14.12 -9.64 15.04
C ARG A 164 -13.44 -8.68 14.06
N ASN A 165 -13.29 -7.39 14.43
CA ASN A 165 -12.66 -6.36 13.58
C ASN A 165 -11.22 -6.72 13.15
N ASP A 166 -10.52 -7.50 13.96
CA ASP A 166 -9.15 -7.95 13.76
C ASP A 166 -8.97 -8.86 12.54
N VAL A 167 -10.04 -9.54 12.10
CA VAL A 167 -10.05 -10.41 10.92
C VAL A 167 -10.73 -9.79 9.70
N GLN A 168 -11.21 -8.55 9.81
CA GLN A 168 -11.84 -7.82 8.72
C GLN A 168 -10.80 -7.00 7.98
N GLN A 169 -10.72 -7.21 6.66
CA GLN A 169 -9.81 -6.53 5.76
C GLN A 169 -10.60 -5.67 4.78
N PHE A 170 -10.12 -4.45 4.58
CA PHE A 170 -10.55 -3.59 3.49
C PHE A 170 -9.32 -3.17 2.69
N THR A 171 -9.39 -3.26 1.37
CA THR A 171 -8.28 -2.93 0.49
C THR A 171 -8.80 -2.07 -0.66
N ILE A 172 -8.15 -0.93 -0.91
CA ILE A 172 -8.33 -0.16 -2.14
C ILE A 172 -7.13 -0.42 -3.02
N PHE A 173 -7.38 -0.83 -4.26
CA PHE A 173 -6.41 -0.82 -5.33
C PHE A 173 -6.64 0.41 -6.19
N LEU A 174 -5.56 1.06 -6.61
CA LEU A 174 -5.56 2.11 -7.62
C LEU A 174 -4.63 1.69 -8.74
N ALA A 175 -4.99 1.92 -9.99
CA ALA A 175 -4.13 1.59 -11.14
C ALA A 175 -4.29 2.57 -12.29
N GLU A 176 -3.18 2.76 -13.02
CA GLU A 176 -3.19 3.37 -14.34
C GLU A 176 -3.22 2.32 -15.42
N CYS A 177 -4.33 2.23 -16.14
CA CYS A 177 -4.46 1.40 -17.31
C CYS A 177 -3.81 2.06 -18.53
N SER A 178 -3.57 1.27 -19.57
CA SER A 178 -3.03 1.78 -20.83
C SER A 178 -3.97 2.75 -21.55
N ASN A 179 -5.28 2.58 -21.38
CA ASN A 179 -6.33 3.43 -21.96
C ASN A 179 -7.65 3.32 -21.16
N GLU A 180 -8.64 4.13 -21.52
CA GLU A 180 -9.96 4.17 -20.87
C GLU A 180 -10.81 2.91 -21.11
N ASN A 181 -10.66 2.23 -22.25
CA ASN A 181 -11.41 0.99 -22.51
C ASN A 181 -10.97 -0.12 -21.55
N ASP A 182 -9.69 -0.14 -21.17
CA ASP A 182 -9.14 -1.10 -20.23
C ASP A 182 -9.63 -0.82 -18.80
N SER A 183 -9.64 0.44 -18.36
CA SER A 183 -10.17 0.80 -17.03
C SER A 183 -11.67 0.53 -16.91
N ALA A 184 -12.45 0.83 -17.97
CA ALA A 184 -13.88 0.54 -18.04
C ALA A 184 -14.16 -0.97 -18.05
N PHE A 185 -13.30 -1.74 -18.73
CA PHE A 185 -13.38 -3.20 -18.69
C PHE A 185 -13.12 -3.73 -17.26
N LEU A 186 -12.09 -3.24 -16.56
CA LEU A 186 -11.84 -3.62 -15.17
C LEU A 186 -12.99 -3.23 -14.24
N GLU A 187 -13.61 -2.06 -14.42
CA GLU A 187 -14.80 -1.65 -13.67
C GLU A 187 -15.96 -2.62 -13.88
N SER A 188 -16.22 -3.02 -15.13
CA SER A 188 -17.30 -3.96 -15.45
C SER A 188 -17.12 -5.31 -14.75
N LEU A 189 -15.88 -5.79 -14.60
CA LEU A 189 -15.57 -7.03 -13.88
C LEU A 189 -15.51 -6.86 -12.35
N GLY A 190 -15.27 -5.64 -11.88
CA GLY A 190 -15.12 -5.28 -10.46
C GLY A 190 -16.45 -4.96 -9.75
N THR A 191 -17.59 -5.34 -10.33
CA THR A 191 -18.93 -5.10 -9.77
C THR A 191 -19.72 -6.40 -9.50
N GLY A 192 -19.05 -7.55 -9.59
CA GLY A 192 -19.67 -8.86 -9.46
C GLY A 192 -20.03 -9.25 -8.02
N ASN A 193 -21.11 -10.01 -7.86
CA ASN A 193 -21.49 -10.61 -6.60
C ASN A 193 -20.57 -11.80 -6.28
N SER A 194 -19.77 -11.68 -5.22
CA SER A 194 -18.97 -12.79 -4.69
C SER A 194 -19.46 -13.17 -3.30
N PRO A 195 -19.69 -14.47 -3.02
CA PRO A 195 -20.08 -14.90 -1.68
C PRO A 195 -18.92 -14.79 -0.66
N ARG A 196 -17.69 -14.49 -1.12
CA ARG A 196 -16.48 -14.47 -0.27
C ARG A 196 -16.00 -13.06 0.06
N HIS A 197 -16.42 -12.06 -0.70
CA HIS A 197 -15.95 -10.68 -0.57
C HIS A 197 -16.96 -9.74 -1.22
N ALA A 198 -17.04 -8.52 -0.70
CA ALA A 198 -17.71 -7.41 -1.37
C ALA A 198 -16.68 -6.66 -2.22
N VAL A 199 -17.06 -6.26 -3.43
CA VAL A 199 -16.14 -5.58 -4.35
C VAL A 199 -16.85 -4.47 -5.12
N ILE A 200 -16.19 -3.33 -5.29
CA ILE A 200 -16.70 -2.23 -6.12
C ILE A 200 -15.60 -1.59 -6.95
N GLY A 201 -15.80 -1.62 -8.26
CA GLY A 201 -14.98 -0.93 -9.24
C GLY A 201 -15.47 0.50 -9.47
N ALA A 202 -14.51 1.39 -9.73
CA ALA A 202 -14.74 2.73 -10.23
C ALA A 202 -13.65 3.06 -11.25
N ASN A 203 -13.99 3.79 -12.30
CA ASN A 203 -13.00 4.33 -13.22
C ASN A 203 -13.24 5.83 -13.47
N GLU A 204 -12.22 6.49 -14.01
CA GLU A 204 -12.29 7.79 -14.63
C GLU A 204 -11.15 7.82 -15.66
N GLY A 205 -11.45 7.99 -16.95
CA GLY A 205 -10.45 7.91 -18.04
C GLY A 205 -9.57 6.65 -17.94
N PRO A 206 -8.24 6.71 -18.10
CA PRO A 206 -7.36 5.55 -17.95
C PRO A 206 -7.14 5.12 -16.49
N SER A 207 -7.72 5.80 -15.51
CA SER A 207 -7.53 5.51 -14.09
C SER A 207 -8.61 4.58 -13.56
N PHE A 208 -8.20 3.61 -12.76
CA PHE A 208 -9.08 2.59 -12.18
C PHE A 208 -8.88 2.48 -10.67
N ALA A 209 -9.97 2.25 -9.95
CA ALA A 209 -9.97 1.92 -8.53
C ALA A 209 -10.84 0.69 -8.26
N LEU A 210 -10.39 -0.17 -7.35
CA LEU A 210 -11.12 -1.33 -6.87
C LEU A 210 -11.10 -1.34 -5.35
N ALA A 211 -12.25 -1.22 -4.70
CA ALA A 211 -12.36 -1.48 -3.27
C ALA A 211 -12.84 -2.92 -3.04
N VAL A 212 -12.15 -3.64 -2.18
CA VAL A 212 -12.43 -5.03 -1.79
C VAL A 212 -12.55 -5.11 -0.28
N ALA A 213 -13.59 -5.75 0.21
CA ALA A 213 -13.77 -6.04 1.62
C ALA A 213 -14.04 -7.52 1.84
N ARG A 214 -13.33 -8.12 2.81
CA ARG A 214 -13.48 -9.53 3.17
C ARG A 214 -13.12 -9.80 4.62
N SER A 215 -13.57 -10.94 5.12
CA SER A 215 -12.92 -11.63 6.23
C SER A 215 -11.80 -12.52 5.68
N PHE A 216 -10.66 -12.59 6.38
CA PHE A 216 -9.63 -13.60 6.06
C PHE A 216 -9.71 -14.85 6.94
N MET A 217 -10.66 -14.91 7.88
CA MET A 217 -10.87 -16.07 8.74
C MET A 217 -12.05 -16.91 8.26
N ALA A 218 -11.81 -18.22 8.11
CA ALA A 218 -12.86 -19.19 7.80
C ALA A 218 -13.96 -19.18 8.89
N GLY A 219 -15.22 -19.22 8.46
CA GLY A 219 -16.38 -19.21 9.36
C GLY A 219 -16.71 -17.84 9.96
N VAL A 220 -15.99 -16.77 9.59
CA VAL A 220 -16.34 -15.39 9.93
C VAL A 220 -16.77 -14.67 8.67
N GLU A 221 -17.99 -14.17 8.64
CA GLU A 221 -18.53 -13.39 7.52
C GLU A 221 -17.79 -12.06 7.36
N SER A 222 -17.78 -11.56 6.13
CA SER A 222 -17.31 -10.20 5.83
C SER A 222 -18.23 -9.18 6.50
N TYR A 223 -17.65 -8.15 7.09
CA TYR A 223 -18.41 -7.03 7.64
C TYR A 223 -19.17 -6.26 6.55
N GLU A 224 -18.54 -6.06 5.40
CA GLU A 224 -19.16 -5.41 4.24
C GLU A 224 -19.94 -6.45 3.44
N THR A 225 -21.18 -6.12 3.11
CA THR A 225 -21.95 -6.74 2.04
C THR A 225 -21.72 -5.99 0.72
N GLN A 226 -22.20 -6.55 -0.39
CA GLN A 226 -22.10 -5.89 -1.68
C GLN A 226 -22.84 -4.54 -1.69
N GLU A 227 -24.02 -4.46 -1.08
CA GLU A 227 -24.82 -3.23 -1.00
C GLU A 227 -24.12 -2.18 -0.14
N MET A 228 -23.43 -2.61 0.94
CA MET A 228 -22.72 -1.68 1.80
C MET A 228 -21.51 -1.06 1.10
N ILE A 229 -20.73 -1.85 0.35
CA ILE A 229 -19.50 -1.35 -0.26
C ILE A 229 -19.75 -0.32 -1.38
N GLU A 230 -20.94 -0.31 -1.98
CA GLU A 230 -21.32 0.66 -3.03
C GLU A 230 -21.11 2.13 -2.62
N ARG A 231 -21.22 2.44 -1.31
CA ARG A 231 -20.98 3.80 -0.79
C ARG A 231 -19.59 4.36 -1.12
N PHE A 232 -18.61 3.49 -1.39
CA PHE A 232 -17.25 3.89 -1.76
C PHE A 232 -17.12 4.28 -3.24
N LYS A 233 -18.06 3.94 -4.12
CA LYS A 233 -17.95 4.20 -5.56
C LYS A 233 -17.74 5.68 -5.86
N LEU A 234 -18.61 6.55 -5.34
CA LEU A 234 -18.54 7.99 -5.62
C LEU A 234 -17.25 8.64 -5.06
N PRO A 235 -16.84 8.41 -3.80
CA PRO A 235 -15.55 8.88 -3.30
C PRO A 235 -14.35 8.43 -4.15
N LEU A 236 -14.36 7.19 -4.66
CA LEU A 236 -13.30 6.69 -5.53
C LEU A 236 -13.28 7.41 -6.87
N VAL A 237 -14.42 7.58 -7.55
CA VAL A 237 -14.50 8.36 -8.80
C VAL A 237 -13.99 9.80 -8.59
N GLN A 238 -14.37 10.44 -7.48
CA GLN A 238 -13.92 11.79 -7.15
C GLN A 238 -12.40 11.86 -6.92
N LEU A 239 -11.82 10.85 -6.27
CA LEU A 239 -10.37 10.72 -6.10
C LEU A 239 -9.66 10.61 -7.46
N LEU A 240 -10.11 9.69 -8.33
CA LEU A 240 -9.51 9.49 -9.66
C LEU A 240 -9.58 10.77 -10.51
N ARG A 241 -10.72 11.47 -10.49
CA ARG A 241 -10.89 12.76 -11.20
C ARG A 241 -9.97 13.88 -10.69
N ARG A 242 -9.59 13.86 -9.41
CA ARG A 242 -8.58 14.82 -8.90
C ARG A 242 -7.19 14.51 -9.43
N GLY A 243 -6.85 13.23 -9.53
CA GLY A 243 -5.58 12.76 -10.11
C GLY A 243 -5.30 13.30 -11.50
N HIS A 244 -6.30 13.25 -12.38
CA HIS A 244 -6.18 13.79 -13.74
C HIS A 244 -5.98 15.31 -13.82
N ARG A 245 -6.43 16.07 -12.82
CA ARG A 245 -6.30 17.53 -12.81
C ARG A 245 -4.94 18.00 -12.34
N LEU A 246 -4.15 17.13 -11.69
CA LEU A 246 -2.81 17.46 -11.21
C LEU A 246 -1.72 17.31 -12.30
N THR A 247 -2.07 16.77 -13.46
CA THR A 247 -1.15 16.53 -14.58
C THR A 247 -1.36 17.43 -15.81
N GLN A 248 -2.40 18.28 -15.80
CA GLN A 248 -2.66 19.29 -16.84
C GLN A 248 -2.20 20.67 -16.37
#